data_AF-A0A1F9ETL5-F1
#
_entry.id   AF-A0A1F9ETL5-F1
#
_cell.length_a   1.000
_cell.length_b   1.000
_cell.length_c   1.000
_cell.angle_alpha   90.00
_cell.angle_beta   90.00
_cell.angle_gamma   90.00
#
_symmetry.space_group_name_H-M   'P 1'
#
loop_
_entity.id
_entity.type
_entity.pdbx_description
1 polymer ?
#
loop_
_entity_poly.entity_id
_entity_poly.type
_entity_poly.pdbx_seq_one_letter_code
_entity_poly.pdbx_strand_id
1 'polypeptide(L)'
;MTGGACPTGPTSYCEARARAQCHFLFNCCEGDELAYQFYEAEYAANEGECYDRLAPSCKTQAGGMDRSIALGRLRFNGDKASACANAASAAADACDPSLAYVVECGQVTIGLVEDGDECALSDECGNGGYCDDIEIGDPDVNEELGALEGKCVAPVPEGEDCGGEGDGPCERGLACVADTGGDATCEAPPEEGDDCANGRCAYGLFCNTDDECEARRNDGDDCDEDLGGAECKTGTCDGGTCGSGICEGR
;
A
#
# COMPACT_ATOMS: atom_id res chain seq x y z
N MET A 1 -24.97 -4.75 7.89
CA MET A 1 -24.10 -3.70 8.48
C MET A 1 -24.64 -2.34 8.10
N THR A 2 -24.64 -1.40 9.05
CA THR A 2 -25.02 -0.01 8.80
C THR A 2 -23.96 0.63 7.91
N GLY A 3 -24.35 1.15 6.74
CA GLY A 3 -23.43 1.84 5.83
C GLY A 3 -22.59 2.86 6.61
N GLY A 4 -21.28 2.63 6.66
CA GLY A 4 -20.36 3.53 7.32
C GLY A 4 -20.47 4.92 6.72
N ALA A 5 -20.30 5.96 7.54
CA ALA A 5 -20.21 7.31 7.02
C ALA A 5 -19.05 7.39 6.02
N CYS A 6 -19.28 8.03 4.87
CA CYS A 6 -18.22 8.24 3.88
C CYS A 6 -17.02 8.95 4.55
N PRO A 7 -15.78 8.47 4.35
CA PRO A 7 -14.60 9.14 4.86
C PRO A 7 -14.56 10.61 4.43
N THR A 8 -14.35 11.51 5.39
CA THR A 8 -14.28 12.96 5.14
C THR A 8 -12.85 13.51 5.19
N GLY A 9 -11.88 12.67 5.52
CA GLY A 9 -10.46 13.00 5.57
C GLY A 9 -9.59 11.75 5.86
N PRO A 10 -8.26 11.88 5.74
CA PRO A 10 -7.29 10.81 6.03
C PRO A 10 -7.55 10.02 7.30
N THR A 11 -7.78 10.67 8.45
CA THR A 11 -8.01 9.93 9.71
C THR A 11 -9.24 9.04 9.63
N SER A 12 -10.38 9.59 9.16
CA SER A 12 -11.62 8.81 9.02
C SER A 12 -11.51 7.69 7.98
N TYR A 13 -10.68 7.87 6.94
CA TYR A 13 -10.41 6.84 5.94
C TYR A 13 -9.56 5.70 6.54
N CYS A 14 -8.50 6.04 7.27
CA CYS A 14 -7.68 5.06 7.97
C CYS A 14 -8.49 4.27 9.00
N GLU A 15 -9.33 4.94 9.80
CA GLU A 15 -10.23 4.27 10.74
C GLU A 15 -11.21 3.33 10.03
N ALA A 16 -11.76 3.71 8.87
CA ALA A 16 -12.63 2.83 8.10
C ALA A 16 -11.89 1.58 7.58
N ARG A 17 -10.66 1.73 7.07
CA ARG A 17 -9.80 0.62 6.66
C ARG A 17 -9.43 -0.29 7.83
N ALA A 18 -9.09 0.28 8.98
CA ALA A 18 -8.79 -0.49 10.19
C ALA A 18 -9.99 -1.31 10.67
N ARG A 19 -11.22 -0.74 10.62
CA ARG A 19 -12.45 -1.49 10.90
C ARG A 19 -12.64 -2.65 9.93
N ALA A 20 -12.51 -2.40 8.63
CA ALA A 20 -12.64 -3.44 7.62
C ALA A 20 -11.61 -4.56 7.79
N GLN A 21 -10.35 -4.21 8.10
CA GLN A 21 -9.30 -5.18 8.40
C GLN A 21 -9.63 -6.02 9.64
N CYS A 22 -10.01 -5.39 10.75
CA CYS A 22 -10.40 -6.13 11.95
C CYS A 22 -11.65 -6.99 11.71
N HIS A 23 -12.61 -6.51 10.93
CA HIS A 23 -13.77 -7.28 10.56
C HIS A 23 -13.37 -8.51 9.75
N PHE A 24 -12.53 -8.34 8.72
CA PHE A 24 -11.97 -9.46 7.94
C PHE A 24 -11.30 -10.48 8.87
N LEU A 25 -10.40 -10.01 9.76
CA LEU A 25 -9.67 -10.89 10.66
C LEU A 25 -10.61 -11.74 11.54
N PHE A 26 -11.60 -11.13 12.20
CA PHE A 26 -12.46 -11.85 13.15
C PHE A 26 -13.67 -12.54 12.51
N ASN A 27 -14.03 -12.18 11.28
CA ASN A 27 -15.09 -12.82 10.51
C ASN A 27 -14.57 -14.03 9.73
N CYS A 28 -13.37 -13.92 9.15
CA CYS A 28 -12.86 -14.86 8.15
C CYS A 28 -11.75 -15.78 8.66
N CYS A 29 -11.06 -15.43 9.74
CA CYS A 29 -9.91 -16.18 10.23
C CYS A 29 -10.22 -16.92 11.54
N GLU A 30 -9.56 -18.05 11.76
CA GLU A 30 -9.69 -18.85 12.97
C GLU A 30 -8.35 -19.20 13.63
N GLY A 31 -8.40 -19.53 14.92
CA GLY A 31 -7.30 -20.19 15.64
C GLY A 31 -5.91 -19.58 15.43
N ASP A 32 -5.02 -20.36 14.81
CA ASP A 32 -3.61 -20.03 14.62
C ASP A 32 -3.41 -18.96 13.52
N GLU A 33 -4.36 -18.76 12.61
CA GLU A 33 -4.29 -17.72 11.56
C GLU A 33 -4.39 -16.32 12.19
N LEU A 34 -5.32 -16.15 13.13
CA LEU A 34 -5.42 -14.94 13.94
C LEU A 34 -4.13 -14.70 14.73
N ALA A 35 -3.55 -15.76 15.31
CA ALA A 35 -2.31 -15.65 16.06
C ALA A 35 -1.12 -15.24 15.17
N TYR A 36 -1.06 -15.73 13.93
CA TYR A 36 -0.04 -15.35 12.96
C TYR A 36 -0.19 -13.88 12.52
N GLN A 37 -1.40 -13.41 12.30
CA GLN A 37 -1.64 -12.01 11.93
C GLN A 37 -1.30 -10.99 13.02
N PHE A 38 -1.36 -11.42 14.28
CA PHE A 38 -0.91 -10.61 15.42
C PHE A 38 0.50 -10.97 15.89
N TYR A 39 1.36 -11.65 15.11
CA TYR A 39 2.65 -12.17 15.59
C TYR A 39 3.57 -11.11 16.25
N GLU A 40 3.49 -9.84 15.82
CA GLU A 40 4.25 -8.72 16.41
C GLU A 40 3.41 -7.81 17.34
N ALA A 41 2.09 -8.00 17.38
CA ALA A 41 1.18 -7.23 18.21
C ALA A 41 0.73 -8.05 19.41
N GLU A 42 0.37 -7.40 20.52
CA GLU A 42 -0.39 -8.11 21.55
C GLU A 42 -1.63 -8.76 20.90
N TYR A 43 -1.97 -9.99 21.28
CA TYR A 43 -3.07 -10.77 20.69
C TYR A 43 -4.43 -10.10 20.98
N ALA A 44 -5.24 -9.79 19.97
CA ALA A 44 -6.56 -9.18 20.16
C ALA A 44 -7.62 -10.28 20.37
N ALA A 45 -8.50 -10.12 21.35
CA ALA A 45 -9.50 -11.15 21.65
C ALA A 45 -10.79 -11.00 20.83
N ASN A 46 -11.04 -9.84 20.23
CA ASN A 46 -12.23 -9.55 19.43
C ASN A 46 -11.99 -8.37 18.47
N GLU A 47 -12.93 -8.16 17.54
CA GLU A 47 -12.90 -7.07 16.55
C GLU A 47 -12.74 -5.67 17.19
N GLY A 48 -13.40 -5.43 18.34
CA GLY A 48 -13.31 -4.14 19.04
C GLY A 48 -11.92 -3.87 19.60
N GLU A 49 -11.31 -4.88 20.24
CA GLU A 49 -9.95 -4.77 20.76
C GLU A 49 -8.90 -4.64 19.64
N CYS A 50 -9.13 -5.32 18.51
CA CYS A 50 -8.32 -5.13 17.31
C CYS A 50 -8.38 -3.67 16.83
N TYR A 51 -9.59 -3.10 16.72
CA TYR A 51 -9.75 -1.71 16.32
C TYR A 51 -9.08 -0.74 17.30
N ASP A 52 -9.27 -0.95 18.61
CA ASP A 52 -8.69 -0.10 19.64
C ASP A 52 -7.15 -0.08 19.61
N ARG A 53 -6.52 -1.13 19.07
CA ARG A 53 -5.07 -1.19 18.86
C ARG A 53 -4.62 -0.54 17.56
N LEU A 54 -5.37 -0.70 16.46
CA LEU A 54 -5.01 -0.12 15.17
C LEU A 54 -5.33 1.38 15.09
N ALA A 55 -6.48 1.82 15.60
CA ALA A 55 -6.98 3.19 15.46
C ALA A 55 -6.04 4.29 16.00
N PRO A 56 -5.31 4.11 17.11
CA PRO A 56 -4.33 5.11 17.57
C PRO A 56 -3.23 5.37 16.54
N SER A 57 -2.70 4.32 15.92
CA SER A 57 -1.66 4.46 14.88
C SER A 57 -2.20 5.20 13.65
N CYS A 58 -3.46 4.92 13.26
CA CYS A 58 -4.17 5.64 12.22
C CYS A 58 -4.25 7.13 12.53
N LYS A 59 -4.67 7.52 13.74
CA LYS A 59 -4.80 8.94 14.13
C LYS A 59 -3.46 9.66 14.12
N THR A 60 -2.39 8.99 14.56
CA THR A 60 -1.05 9.58 14.55
C THR A 60 -0.54 9.77 13.13
N GLN A 61 -0.59 8.73 12.30
CA GLN A 61 -0.06 8.78 10.93
C GLN A 61 -0.91 9.70 10.03
N ALA A 62 -2.22 9.47 9.99
CA ALA A 62 -3.13 10.24 9.15
C ALA A 62 -3.38 11.67 9.67
N GLY A 63 -3.12 11.92 10.96
CA GLY A 63 -3.22 13.25 11.55
C GLY A 63 -2.21 14.25 10.96
N GLY A 64 -1.06 13.78 10.45
CA GLY A 64 -0.14 14.59 9.66
C GLY A 64 -0.77 15.05 8.35
N MET A 65 -1.37 14.11 7.61
CA MET A 65 -2.06 14.40 6.35
C MET A 65 -3.27 15.33 6.53
N ASP A 66 -4.05 15.17 7.60
CA ASP A 66 -5.16 16.09 7.93
C ASP A 66 -4.66 17.54 8.11
N ARG A 67 -3.50 17.72 8.75
CA ARG A 67 -2.86 19.05 8.88
C ARG A 67 -2.43 19.59 7.51
N SER A 68 -1.76 18.78 6.71
CA SER A 68 -1.34 19.17 5.35
C SER A 68 -2.52 19.55 4.46
N ILE A 69 -3.68 18.88 4.59
CA ILE A 69 -4.93 19.28 3.91
C ILE A 69 -5.43 20.63 4.42
N ALA A 70 -5.44 20.85 5.73
CA ALA A 70 -5.88 22.12 6.31
C ALA A 70 -5.02 23.31 5.85
N LEU A 71 -3.75 23.06 5.55
CA LEU A 71 -2.79 24.01 5.00
C LEU A 71 -2.83 24.13 3.47
N GLY A 72 -3.66 23.35 2.78
CA GLY A 72 -3.79 23.37 1.32
C GLY A 72 -2.65 22.70 0.57
N ARG A 73 -1.83 21.89 1.23
CA ARG A 73 -0.66 21.17 0.69
C ARG A 73 -1.02 19.78 0.17
N LEU A 74 -2.16 19.26 0.63
CA LEU A 74 -2.77 18.02 0.17
C LEU A 74 -4.22 18.26 -0.25
N ARG A 75 -4.68 17.50 -1.24
CA ARG A 75 -6.10 17.33 -1.53
C ARG A 75 -6.54 15.91 -1.21
N PHE A 76 -7.62 15.79 -0.44
CA PHE A 76 -8.28 14.51 -0.18
C PHE A 76 -9.42 14.27 -1.17
N ASN A 77 -9.48 13.06 -1.73
CA ASN A 77 -10.54 12.61 -2.62
C ASN A 77 -11.50 11.66 -1.86
N GLY A 78 -12.58 12.22 -1.32
CA GLY A 78 -13.56 11.47 -0.55
C GLY A 78 -14.29 10.38 -1.34
N ASP A 79 -14.50 10.57 -2.65
CA ASP A 79 -15.15 9.56 -3.49
C ASP A 79 -14.26 8.32 -3.65
N LYS A 80 -12.97 8.52 -3.93
CA LYS A 80 -11.99 7.44 -4.00
C LYS A 80 -11.78 6.77 -2.64
N ALA A 81 -11.68 7.56 -1.57
CA ALA A 81 -11.59 7.02 -0.21
C ALA A 81 -12.80 6.15 0.14
N SER A 82 -14.01 6.58 -0.26
CA SER A 82 -15.24 5.82 -0.06
C SER A 82 -15.23 4.52 -0.87
N ALA A 83 -14.82 4.56 -2.14
CA ALA A 83 -14.70 3.36 -2.97
C ALA A 83 -13.73 2.34 -2.34
N CYS A 84 -12.58 2.80 -1.87
CA CYS A 84 -11.57 1.97 -1.22
C CYS A 84 -12.02 1.38 0.12
N ALA A 85 -12.69 2.17 0.95
CA ALA A 85 -13.24 1.70 2.21
C ALA A 85 -14.35 0.66 1.97
N ASN A 86 -15.23 0.89 0.99
CA ASN A 86 -16.29 -0.04 0.63
C ASN A 86 -15.74 -1.35 0.06
N ALA A 87 -14.69 -1.29 -0.77
CA ALA A 87 -14.01 -2.46 -1.31
C ALA A 87 -13.38 -3.31 -0.19
N ALA A 88 -12.73 -2.66 0.79
CA ALA A 88 -12.20 -3.34 1.96
C ALA A 88 -13.30 -4.00 2.81
N SER A 89 -14.43 -3.31 3.02
CA SER A 89 -15.59 -3.92 3.71
C SER A 89 -16.18 -5.08 2.92
N ALA A 90 -16.29 -4.98 1.59
CA ALA A 90 -16.78 -6.07 0.76
C ALA A 90 -15.87 -7.30 0.83
N ALA A 91 -14.55 -7.10 0.84
CA ALA A 91 -13.58 -8.16 1.07
C ALA A 91 -13.77 -8.84 2.43
N ALA A 92 -13.98 -8.05 3.49
CA ALA A 92 -14.26 -8.55 4.84
C ALA A 92 -15.57 -9.34 4.92
N ASP A 93 -16.62 -8.87 4.26
CA ASP A 93 -17.94 -9.52 4.25
C ASP A 93 -17.93 -10.83 3.46
N ALA A 94 -17.16 -10.87 2.36
CA ALA A 94 -17.07 -12.03 1.46
C ALA A 94 -15.95 -13.00 1.83
N CYS A 95 -15.07 -12.64 2.77
CA CYS A 95 -13.82 -13.34 3.06
C CYS A 95 -12.96 -13.54 1.81
N ASP A 96 -12.91 -12.51 0.95
CA ASP A 96 -12.17 -12.49 -0.30
C ASP A 96 -11.26 -11.25 -0.33
N PRO A 97 -9.96 -11.39 0.03
CA PRO A 97 -9.04 -10.27 0.09
C PRO A 97 -8.81 -9.62 -1.28
N SER A 98 -9.06 -10.33 -2.39
CA SER A 98 -8.88 -9.78 -3.74
C SER A 98 -9.85 -8.62 -4.02
N LEU A 99 -11.01 -8.59 -3.37
CA LEU A 99 -11.98 -7.49 -3.49
C LEU A 99 -11.49 -6.18 -2.87
N ALA A 100 -10.51 -6.23 -1.95
CA ALA A 100 -9.96 -5.02 -1.31
C ALA A 100 -8.98 -4.26 -2.22
N TYR A 101 -8.65 -4.82 -3.38
CA TYR A 101 -7.63 -4.34 -4.30
C TYR A 101 -8.22 -3.39 -5.34
N VAL A 102 -8.09 -2.09 -5.08
CA VAL A 102 -8.62 -1.02 -5.94
C VAL A 102 -7.48 -0.05 -6.25
N VAL A 103 -7.10 0.07 -7.53
CA VAL A 103 -5.95 0.87 -8.00
C VAL A 103 -6.09 2.33 -7.57
N GLU A 104 -7.31 2.85 -7.58
CA GLU A 104 -7.63 4.22 -7.23
C GLU A 104 -7.36 4.55 -5.75
N CYS A 105 -7.08 3.57 -4.89
CA CYS A 105 -6.71 3.81 -3.50
C CYS A 105 -5.39 4.54 -3.34
N GLY A 106 -4.46 4.40 -4.30
CA GLY A 106 -3.25 5.20 -4.34
C GLY A 106 -3.48 6.68 -4.71
N GLN A 107 -4.73 7.08 -4.95
CA GLN A 107 -5.12 8.42 -5.37
C GLN A 107 -6.13 9.07 -4.40
N VAL A 108 -6.22 8.55 -3.18
CA VAL A 108 -7.03 9.11 -2.09
C VAL A 108 -6.48 10.46 -1.63
N THR A 109 -5.15 10.60 -1.61
CA THR A 109 -4.43 11.85 -1.39
C THR A 109 -3.76 12.29 -2.69
N ILE A 110 -3.68 13.60 -2.89
CA ILE A 110 -2.97 14.22 -4.02
C ILE A 110 -2.11 15.34 -3.45
N GLY A 111 -0.80 15.24 -3.65
CA GLY A 111 0.17 16.29 -3.38
C GLY A 111 -0.07 17.55 -4.20
N LEU A 112 0.05 18.71 -3.55
CA LEU A 112 -0.12 20.03 -4.16
C LEU A 112 1.12 20.92 -4.00
N VAL A 113 2.17 20.43 -3.33
CA VAL A 113 3.45 21.13 -3.21
C VAL A 113 4.24 20.91 -4.50
N GLU A 114 4.76 22.01 -5.07
CA GLU A 114 5.54 21.99 -6.30
C GLU A 114 6.96 21.49 -6.04
N ASP A 115 7.64 21.00 -7.08
CA ASP A 115 9.02 20.53 -6.96
C ASP A 115 9.94 21.70 -6.55
N GLY A 116 10.82 21.44 -5.58
CA GLY A 116 11.73 22.42 -4.96
C GLY A 116 11.10 23.21 -3.81
N ASP A 117 9.79 23.10 -3.57
CA ASP A 117 9.15 23.74 -2.42
C ASP A 117 9.28 22.87 -1.15
N GLU A 118 9.05 23.50 0.01
CA GLU A 118 9.14 22.82 1.31
C GLU A 118 8.04 21.79 1.47
N CYS A 119 8.40 20.61 1.94
CA CYS A 119 7.51 19.51 2.29
C CYS A 119 7.75 19.03 3.73
N ALA A 120 6.74 18.39 4.30
CA ALA A 120 6.81 17.68 5.57
C ALA A 120 6.50 16.19 5.42
N LEU A 121 5.82 15.81 4.34
CA LEU A 121 5.46 14.44 4.01
C LEU A 121 5.66 14.25 2.51
N SER A 122 6.14 13.08 2.09
CA SER A 122 6.26 12.75 0.66
C SER A 122 4.94 12.86 -0.08
N ASP A 123 3.81 12.54 0.57
CA ASP A 123 2.48 12.67 0.00
C ASP A 123 2.13 14.12 -0.43
N GLU A 124 2.75 15.13 0.18
CA GLU A 124 2.52 16.55 -0.18
C GLU A 124 3.05 16.89 -1.57
N CYS A 125 4.03 16.14 -2.06
CA CYS A 125 4.69 16.39 -3.33
C CYS A 125 3.83 15.95 -4.51
N GLY A 126 3.70 16.84 -5.49
CA GLY A 126 2.92 16.59 -6.70
C GLY A 126 3.40 15.37 -7.49
N ASN A 127 2.52 14.80 -8.30
CA ASN A 127 2.83 13.77 -9.30
C ASN A 127 3.53 12.49 -8.81
N GLY A 128 3.53 12.21 -7.50
CA GLY A 128 4.23 11.05 -6.94
C GLY A 128 5.69 11.33 -6.60
N GLY A 129 6.07 12.61 -6.48
CA GLY A 129 7.33 13.01 -5.89
C GLY A 129 7.44 12.61 -4.43
N TYR A 130 8.59 12.88 -3.84
CA TYR A 130 8.89 12.55 -2.45
C TYR A 130 9.52 13.73 -1.74
N CYS A 131 9.47 13.70 -0.43
CA CYS A 131 10.06 14.73 0.42
C CYS A 131 11.49 14.33 0.74
N ASP A 132 12.45 14.97 0.08
CA ASP A 132 13.88 14.73 0.26
C ASP A 132 14.49 15.70 1.29
N ASP A 133 15.74 15.45 1.67
CA ASP A 133 16.51 16.30 2.59
C ASP A 133 15.87 16.45 3.99
N ILE A 134 15.11 15.44 4.42
CA ILE A 134 14.61 15.37 5.79
C ILE A 134 15.79 15.12 6.73
N GLU A 135 16.37 16.18 7.29
CA GLU A 135 17.49 16.07 8.22
C GLU A 135 17.03 15.49 9.57
N ILE A 136 17.08 14.16 9.72
CA ILE A 136 16.73 13.44 10.96
C ILE A 136 17.61 13.88 12.16
N GLY A 137 18.73 14.58 11.91
CA GLY A 137 19.64 15.12 12.92
C GLY A 137 19.45 16.61 13.25
N ASP A 138 18.67 17.35 12.48
CA ASP A 138 18.37 18.75 12.75
C ASP A 138 17.06 18.83 13.56
N PRO A 139 17.07 19.41 14.78
CA PRO A 139 15.86 19.60 15.57
C PRO A 139 14.91 20.65 15.00
N ASP A 140 15.21 21.27 13.85
CA ASP A 140 14.32 22.18 13.12
C ASP A 140 13.10 21.42 12.56
N VAL A 141 12.25 21.01 13.49
CA VAL A 141 10.86 20.66 13.24
C VAL A 141 10.17 21.95 12.86
N ASN A 142 9.53 22.00 11.69
CA ASN A 142 8.66 23.10 11.34
C ASN A 142 7.59 23.22 12.43
N GLU A 143 7.65 24.27 13.25
CA GLU A 143 6.72 24.43 14.37
C GLU A 143 5.25 24.57 13.91
N GLU A 144 5.03 24.98 12.66
CA GLU A 144 3.71 25.11 12.04
C GLU A 144 3.18 23.75 11.53
N LEU A 145 4.04 22.87 11.00
CA LEU A 145 3.67 21.54 10.49
C LEU A 145 3.76 20.43 11.56
N GLY A 146 4.59 20.64 12.58
CA GLY A 146 4.95 19.66 13.60
C GLY A 146 5.71 18.46 13.02
N ALA A 147 6.50 18.67 11.97
CA ALA A 147 7.24 17.66 11.23
C ALA A 147 8.59 18.19 10.76
N LEU A 148 9.51 17.28 10.41
CA LEU A 148 10.80 17.63 9.83
C LEU A 148 10.59 18.25 8.44
N GLU A 149 11.37 19.27 8.11
CA GLU A 149 11.31 19.95 6.81
C GLU A 149 12.17 19.22 5.78
N GLY A 150 11.66 19.13 4.56
CA GLY A 150 12.39 18.66 3.39
C GLY A 150 12.02 19.48 2.16
N LYS A 151 12.48 19.04 0.99
CA LYS A 151 12.13 19.63 -0.31
C LYS A 151 11.45 18.61 -1.19
N CYS A 152 10.37 19.02 -1.85
CA CYS A 152 9.74 18.15 -2.83
C CYS A 152 10.68 17.92 -4.00
N VAL A 153 10.94 16.67 -4.31
CA VAL A 153 11.70 16.26 -5.48
C VAL A 153 10.76 15.50 -6.40
N ALA A 154 10.79 15.89 -7.68
CA ALA A 154 10.04 15.22 -8.73
C ALA A 154 10.42 13.73 -8.76
N PRO A 155 9.47 12.84 -9.06
CA PRO A 155 9.82 11.45 -9.31
C PRO A 155 10.68 11.33 -10.59
N VAL A 156 11.46 10.27 -10.68
CA VAL A 156 12.34 10.00 -11.82
C VAL A 156 11.47 9.53 -13.02
N PRO A 157 11.53 10.20 -14.18
CA PRO A 157 10.71 9.84 -15.33
C PRO A 157 11.23 8.59 -16.05
N GLU A 158 10.43 8.06 -16.98
CA GLU A 158 10.79 6.89 -17.77
C GLU A 158 12.11 7.06 -18.53
N GLY A 159 12.99 6.05 -18.42
CA GLY A 159 14.30 5.97 -19.07
C GLY A 159 15.44 6.67 -18.33
N GLU A 160 15.17 7.39 -17.23
CA GLU A 160 16.21 8.02 -16.41
C GLU A 160 16.72 7.08 -15.30
N ASP A 161 17.92 7.37 -14.80
CA ASP A 161 18.60 6.59 -13.76
C ASP A 161 17.88 6.72 -12.41
N CYS A 162 17.68 5.59 -11.75
CA CYS A 162 17.04 5.47 -10.43
C CYS A 162 17.86 4.64 -9.44
N GLY A 163 19.08 4.22 -9.82
CA GLY A 163 19.93 3.34 -9.03
C GLY A 163 20.95 4.05 -8.13
N GLY A 164 21.12 5.36 -8.27
CA GLY A 164 22.10 6.17 -7.57
C GLY A 164 21.70 6.60 -6.16
N GLU A 165 22.70 6.96 -5.35
CA GLU A 165 22.49 7.60 -4.05
C GLU A 165 21.84 8.97 -4.25
N GLY A 166 20.57 9.11 -3.83
CA GLY A 166 19.80 10.34 -3.97
C GLY A 166 18.84 10.35 -5.17
N ASP A 167 18.76 9.25 -5.93
CA ASP A 167 17.75 9.16 -6.97
C ASP A 167 16.39 8.84 -6.35
N GLY A 168 15.40 9.64 -6.74
CA GLY A 168 14.04 9.53 -6.26
C GLY A 168 13.32 8.25 -6.73
N PRO A 169 12.12 7.97 -6.19
CA PRO A 169 11.28 6.94 -6.75
C PRO A 169 10.89 7.30 -8.20
N CYS A 170 10.72 6.27 -9.02
CA CYS A 170 10.21 6.46 -10.38
C CYS A 170 8.80 7.06 -10.38
N GLU A 171 8.42 7.68 -11.50
CA GLU A 171 7.07 8.16 -11.74
C GLU A 171 6.04 7.05 -11.49
N ARG A 172 4.85 7.45 -11.03
CA ARG A 172 3.78 6.50 -10.71
C ARG A 172 3.47 5.61 -11.91
N GLY A 173 3.58 4.30 -11.69
CA GLY A 173 3.34 3.28 -12.71
C GLY A 173 4.61 2.77 -13.38
N LEU A 174 5.77 3.31 -13.02
CA LEU A 174 7.08 2.79 -13.39
C LEU A 174 7.71 2.02 -12.22
N ALA A 175 8.69 1.19 -12.53
CA ALA A 175 9.55 0.52 -11.57
C ALA A 175 11.02 0.85 -11.87
N CYS A 176 11.83 0.94 -10.81
CA CYS A 176 13.27 1.02 -10.97
C CYS A 176 13.81 -0.37 -11.29
N VAL A 177 14.29 -0.57 -12.52
CA VAL A 177 14.76 -1.86 -13.04
C VAL A 177 16.28 -1.80 -13.18
N ALA A 178 16.97 -2.62 -12.39
CA ALA A 178 18.41 -2.76 -12.47
C ALA A 178 18.81 -3.69 -13.62
N ASP A 179 19.78 -3.27 -14.42
CA ASP A 179 20.41 -4.08 -15.45
C ASP A 179 21.49 -5.00 -14.86
N THR A 180 22.05 -5.89 -15.70
CA THR A 180 23.11 -6.81 -15.27
C THR A 180 24.45 -6.12 -14.93
N GLY A 181 24.60 -4.84 -15.30
CA GLY A 181 25.76 -4.00 -14.99
C GLY A 181 25.66 -3.30 -13.62
N GLY A 182 24.46 -3.25 -13.03
CA GLY A 182 24.17 -2.56 -11.78
C GLY A 182 23.67 -1.13 -11.96
N ASP A 183 23.49 -0.67 -13.20
CA ASP A 183 22.78 0.57 -13.51
C ASP A 183 21.28 0.30 -13.41
N ALA A 184 20.45 1.28 -13.02
CA ALA A 184 19.01 1.06 -12.94
C ALA A 184 18.23 2.20 -13.58
N THR A 185 17.21 1.86 -14.36
CA THR A 185 16.38 2.84 -15.08
C THR A 185 14.92 2.71 -14.69
N CYS A 186 14.20 3.84 -14.71
CA CYS A 186 12.76 3.83 -14.52
C CYS A 186 12.06 3.33 -15.78
N GLU A 187 11.38 2.19 -15.68
CA GLU A 187 10.74 1.54 -16.83
C GLU A 187 9.32 1.14 -16.49
N ALA A 188 8.47 1.01 -17.52
CA ALA A 188 7.18 0.37 -17.35
C ALA A 188 7.40 -1.07 -16.86
N PRO A 189 6.69 -1.51 -15.80
CA PRO A 189 6.81 -2.88 -15.34
C PRO A 189 6.33 -3.84 -16.44
N PRO A 190 6.99 -5.01 -16.62
CA PRO A 190 6.70 -5.91 -17.74
C PRO A 190 5.26 -6.43 -17.70
N GLU A 191 4.60 -6.52 -18.86
CA GLU A 191 3.21 -6.95 -19.01
C GLU A 191 3.09 -8.48 -19.05
N GLU A 192 1.87 -9.00 -19.15
CA GLU A 192 1.64 -10.45 -19.21
C GLU A 192 2.33 -11.06 -20.45
N GLY A 193 3.18 -12.06 -20.22
CA GLY A 193 4.00 -12.74 -21.21
C GLY A 193 5.37 -12.11 -21.47
N ASP A 194 5.71 -10.99 -20.83
CA ASP A 194 7.06 -10.40 -20.91
C ASP A 194 8.01 -11.03 -19.88
N ASP A 195 9.31 -10.97 -20.16
CA ASP A 195 10.36 -11.42 -19.24
C ASP A 195 10.38 -10.54 -17.97
N CYS A 196 10.30 -11.15 -16.79
CA CYS A 196 10.24 -10.47 -15.49
C CYS A 196 11.61 -10.33 -14.81
N ALA A 197 12.57 -9.71 -15.49
CA ALA A 197 13.90 -9.47 -14.95
C ALA A 197 13.84 -8.85 -13.53
N ASN A 198 14.47 -9.53 -12.56
CA ASN A 198 14.45 -9.19 -11.12
C ASN A 198 13.11 -9.46 -10.39
N GLY A 199 12.25 -10.34 -10.90
CA GLY A 199 11.05 -10.79 -10.19
C GLY A 199 9.90 -9.78 -10.15
N ARG A 200 9.91 -8.77 -11.04
CA ARG A 200 8.92 -7.69 -11.06
C ARG A 200 8.05 -7.79 -12.30
N CYS A 201 6.76 -7.56 -12.12
CA CYS A 201 5.75 -7.53 -13.18
C CYS A 201 4.77 -6.38 -12.97
N ALA A 202 3.99 -6.08 -14.00
CA ALA A 202 2.89 -5.16 -13.92
C ALA A 202 1.88 -5.57 -12.83
N TYR A 203 1.11 -4.58 -12.39
CA TYR A 203 0.18 -4.73 -11.28
C TYR A 203 -0.83 -5.86 -11.52
N GLY A 204 -0.94 -6.80 -10.56
CA GLY A 204 -1.84 -7.95 -10.65
C GLY A 204 -1.23 -9.20 -11.30
N LEU A 205 0.03 -9.11 -11.72
CA LEU A 205 0.82 -10.24 -12.25
C LEU A 205 1.80 -10.75 -11.18
N PHE A 206 2.47 -11.86 -11.49
CA PHE A 206 3.61 -12.40 -10.76
C PHE A 206 4.66 -12.92 -11.75
N CYS A 207 5.91 -13.04 -11.30
CA CYS A 207 7.00 -13.61 -12.08
C CYS A 207 7.03 -15.12 -11.86
N ASN A 208 6.80 -15.90 -12.92
CA ASN A 208 6.76 -17.37 -12.83
C ASN A 208 8.19 -17.98 -12.77
N THR A 209 8.28 -19.31 -12.71
CA THR A 209 9.57 -20.02 -12.67
C THR A 209 10.33 -20.03 -14.00
N ASP A 210 9.69 -19.63 -15.08
CA ASP A 210 10.28 -19.48 -16.42
C ASP A 210 10.73 -18.03 -16.68
N ASP A 211 10.77 -17.17 -15.65
CA ASP A 211 11.08 -15.74 -15.73
C ASP A 211 10.12 -14.94 -16.65
N GLU A 212 8.86 -15.36 -16.77
CA GLU A 212 7.80 -14.63 -17.49
C GLU A 212 6.70 -14.10 -16.54
N CYS A 213 6.13 -12.95 -16.87
CA CYS A 213 5.00 -12.37 -16.15
C CYS A 213 3.69 -13.08 -16.46
N GLU A 214 3.01 -13.59 -15.44
CA GLU A 214 1.71 -14.25 -15.57
C GLU A 214 0.64 -13.61 -14.68
N ALA A 215 -0.62 -13.75 -15.09
CA ALA A 215 -1.75 -13.38 -14.26
C ALA A 215 -1.79 -14.23 -12.99
N ARG A 216 -2.01 -13.59 -11.83
CA ARG A 216 -2.19 -14.32 -10.59
C ARG A 216 -3.39 -15.27 -10.64
N ARG A 217 -3.18 -16.47 -10.11
CA ARG A 217 -4.11 -17.58 -10.00
C ARG A 217 -5.18 -17.32 -8.95
N ASN A 218 -6.36 -17.88 -9.16
CA ASN A 218 -7.48 -17.76 -8.24
C ASN A 218 -7.39 -18.83 -7.15
N ASP A 219 -8.20 -18.66 -6.12
CA ASP A 219 -8.34 -19.62 -5.02
C ASP A 219 -8.72 -21.00 -5.56
N GLY A 220 -8.02 -22.03 -5.08
CA GLY A 220 -8.18 -23.42 -5.50
C GLY A 220 -7.48 -23.80 -6.80
N ASP A 221 -6.86 -22.86 -7.52
CA ASP A 221 -5.95 -23.20 -8.62
C ASP A 221 -4.66 -23.85 -8.07
N ASP A 222 -4.02 -24.70 -8.86
CA ASP A 222 -2.73 -25.30 -8.48
C ASP A 222 -1.66 -24.20 -8.33
N CYS A 223 -0.73 -24.37 -7.38
CA CYS A 223 0.39 -23.46 -7.15
C CYS A 223 1.67 -24.22 -6.81
N ASP A 224 2.80 -23.55 -7.00
CA ASP A 224 4.15 -23.95 -6.63
C ASP A 224 4.50 -23.37 -5.24
N GLU A 225 4.70 -24.26 -4.27
CA GLU A 225 5.09 -23.88 -2.92
C GLU A 225 6.44 -23.15 -2.87
N ASP A 226 7.31 -23.37 -3.86
CA ASP A 226 8.61 -22.70 -3.96
C ASP A 226 8.48 -21.20 -4.27
N LEU A 227 7.35 -20.76 -4.84
CA LEU A 227 7.04 -19.35 -5.10
C LEU A 227 6.39 -18.63 -3.90
N GLY A 228 6.20 -19.32 -2.77
CA GLY A 228 5.70 -18.73 -1.53
C GLY A 228 4.33 -18.07 -1.65
N GLY A 229 3.49 -18.52 -2.59
CA GLY A 229 2.16 -17.96 -2.84
C GLY A 229 2.12 -16.69 -3.69
N ALA A 230 3.24 -16.22 -4.23
CA ALA A 230 3.28 -15.03 -5.09
C ALA A 230 2.38 -15.14 -6.33
N GLU A 231 2.19 -16.35 -6.85
CA GLU A 231 1.30 -16.64 -7.97
C GLU A 231 -0.18 -16.58 -7.61
N CYS A 232 -0.53 -16.63 -6.34
CA CYS A 232 -1.92 -16.65 -5.89
C CYS A 232 -2.39 -15.21 -5.66
N LYS A 233 -3.62 -14.88 -6.08
CA LYS A 233 -4.24 -13.57 -5.80
C LYS A 233 -4.29 -13.26 -4.32
N THR A 234 -4.37 -14.30 -3.51
CA THR A 234 -4.46 -14.27 -2.07
C THR A 234 -3.10 -14.20 -1.36
N GLY A 235 -2.01 -14.43 -2.11
CA GLY A 235 -0.64 -14.42 -1.59
C GLY A 235 -0.24 -15.67 -0.81
N THR A 236 -1.04 -16.75 -0.85
CA THR A 236 -0.75 -18.00 -0.13
C THR A 236 -0.87 -19.22 -1.04
N CYS A 237 0.08 -20.15 -0.90
CA CYS A 237 0.09 -21.47 -1.55
C CYS A 237 0.28 -22.52 -0.45
N ASP A 238 -0.72 -23.37 -0.22
CA ASP A 238 -0.65 -24.46 0.77
C ASP A 238 -1.09 -25.79 0.15
N GLY A 239 -0.29 -26.83 0.37
CA GLY A 239 -0.51 -28.15 -0.22
C GLY A 239 -0.50 -28.17 -1.74
N GLY A 240 0.21 -27.24 -2.38
CA GLY A 240 0.24 -27.05 -3.83
C GLY A 240 -1.03 -26.46 -4.43
N THR A 241 -1.90 -25.83 -3.62
CA THR A 241 -3.09 -25.10 -4.10
C THR A 241 -3.14 -23.69 -3.55
N CYS A 242 -3.53 -22.74 -4.40
CA CYS A 242 -3.73 -21.36 -3.98
C CYS A 242 -4.80 -21.34 -2.89
N GLY A 243 -4.38 -20.96 -1.69
CA GLY A 243 -5.29 -20.85 -0.55
C GLY A 243 -6.28 -19.72 -0.77
N SER A 244 -7.37 -19.70 -0.01
CA SER A 244 -8.29 -18.55 0.03
C SER A 244 -7.67 -17.31 0.72
N GLY A 245 -6.39 -17.39 1.06
CA GLY A 245 -5.57 -16.32 1.61
C GLY A 245 -5.10 -16.56 3.01
N ILE A 246 -4.84 -15.44 3.68
CA ILE A 246 -4.40 -15.37 5.08
C ILE A 246 -5.38 -16.09 6.02
N CYS A 247 -6.62 -16.30 5.58
CA CYS A 247 -7.71 -16.87 6.35
C CYS A 247 -8.49 -17.85 5.49
N GLU A 248 -8.50 -19.13 5.87
CA GLU A 248 -9.13 -20.23 5.14
C GLU A 248 -10.67 -20.23 5.21
N GLY A 249 -11.25 -19.20 5.82
CA GLY A 249 -12.68 -19.03 5.96
C GLY A 249 -13.27 -19.89 7.08
N ARG A 250 -14.47 -19.50 7.51
CA ARG A 250 -15.36 -20.27 8.40
C ARG A 250 -16.43 -21.03 7.65
#